data_AF-A0AAV6C4K7-F1
#
_entry.id   AF-A0AAV6C4K7-F1
#
_cell.length_a   1.000
_cell.length_b   1.000
_cell.length_c   1.000
_cell.angle_alpha   90.00
_cell.angle_beta   90.00
_cell.angle_gamma   90.00
#
_symmetry.space_group_name_H-M   'P 1'
#
loop_
_entity.id
_entity.type
_entity.pdbx_description
1 polymer ?
#
loop_
_entity_poly.entity_id
_entity_poly.type
_entity_poly.pdbx_seq_one_letter_code
_entity_poly.pdbx_strand_id
1 'polypeptide(L)'
;MSAQSQLAGIKRFCSLHDTTLRVGILTGAALSGVFLTWLFVANRMPELERFAYLRNVTAAAAVLVLMSLPVWRFLISPGQMFVSGILGWALASLCYFLLEIRFPRLENRMGALHIFMLGAIAYGFLSVLAWVVSILRLARRHPVAAARRRGP
;
A
#
# COMPACT_ATOMS: atom_id res chain seq x y z
N MET A 1 -8.82 27.66 -27.46
CA MET A 1 -9.15 27.26 -26.07
C MET A 1 -8.71 25.83 -25.70
N SER A 2 -8.02 25.08 -26.57
CA SER A 2 -7.56 23.70 -26.30
C SER A 2 -6.19 23.59 -25.62
N ALA A 3 -5.28 24.56 -25.83
CA ALA A 3 -3.92 24.50 -25.28
C ALA A 3 -3.87 24.67 -23.74
N GLN A 4 -4.73 25.53 -23.17
CA GLN A 4 -4.78 25.77 -21.72
C GLN A 4 -5.34 24.57 -20.94
N SER A 5 -6.31 23.83 -21.50
CA SER A 5 -6.86 22.64 -20.85
C SER A 5 -5.86 21.48 -20.87
N GLN A 6 -5.08 21.32 -21.94
CA GLN A 6 -4.00 20.33 -22.02
C GLN A 6 -2.87 20.63 -21.04
N LEU A 7 -2.44 21.89 -20.93
CA LEU A 7 -1.38 22.28 -19.99
C LEU A 7 -1.78 22.07 -18.52
N ALA A 8 -3.05 22.33 -18.18
CA ALA A 8 -3.59 22.06 -16.85
C ALA A 8 -3.69 20.55 -16.55
N GLY A 9 -4.03 19.74 -17.55
CA GLY A 9 -4.06 18.28 -17.45
C GLY A 9 -2.69 17.67 -17.14
N ILE A 10 -1.65 18.10 -17.87
CA ILE A 10 -0.27 17.62 -17.68
C ILE A 10 0.24 17.98 -16.27
N LYS A 11 0.04 19.22 -15.81
CA LYS A 11 0.46 19.64 -14.46
C LYS A 11 -0.20 18.82 -13.36
N ARG A 12 -1.51 18.54 -13.49
CA ARG A 12 -2.24 17.69 -12.53
C ARG A 12 -1.73 16.27 -12.53
N PHE A 13 -1.46 15.70 -13.70
CA PHE A 13 -0.90 14.34 -13.80
C PHE A 13 0.47 14.25 -13.13
N CYS A 14 1.39 15.16 -13.43
CA CYS A 14 2.72 15.19 -12.79
C CYS A 14 2.62 15.35 -11.27
N SER A 15 1.76 16.25 -10.78
CA SER A 15 1.58 16.47 -9.34
C SER A 15 0.96 15.26 -8.61
N LEU A 16 -0.02 14.58 -9.25
CA LEU A 16 -0.60 13.36 -8.70
C LEU A 16 0.41 12.22 -8.70
N HIS A 17 1.23 12.10 -9.74
CA HIS A 17 2.29 11.10 -9.82
C HIS A 17 3.34 11.34 -8.73
N ASP A 18 3.80 12.58 -8.56
CA ASP A 18 4.72 12.98 -7.50
C ASP A 18 4.16 12.66 -6.10
N THR A 19 2.88 12.95 -5.88
CA THR A 19 2.20 12.61 -4.61
C THR A 19 2.12 11.09 -4.39
N THR A 20 1.78 10.33 -5.45
CA THR A 20 1.66 8.87 -5.39
C THR A 20 3.00 8.23 -5.05
N LEU A 21 4.07 8.66 -5.73
CA LEU A 21 5.44 8.20 -5.47
C LEU A 21 5.88 8.58 -4.06
N ARG A 22 5.67 9.83 -3.64
CA ARG A 22 6.07 10.31 -2.31
C ARG A 22 5.41 9.52 -1.19
N VAL A 23 4.10 9.27 -1.28
CA VAL A 23 3.38 8.48 -0.27
C VAL A 23 3.90 7.04 -0.26
N GLY A 24 4.13 6.43 -1.43
CA GLY A 24 4.70 5.09 -1.53
C GLY A 24 6.09 5.00 -0.91
N ILE A 25 6.99 5.93 -1.26
CA ILE A 25 8.36 5.98 -0.74
C ILE A 25 8.38 6.17 0.77
N LEU A 26 7.61 7.13 1.30
CA LEU A 26 7.54 7.38 2.74
C LEU A 26 6.97 6.17 3.50
N THR A 27 5.93 5.54 2.95
CA THR A 27 5.34 4.32 3.54
C THR A 27 6.36 3.19 3.54
N GLY A 28 7.08 2.98 2.43
CA GLY A 28 8.12 1.97 2.33
C GLY A 28 9.29 2.22 3.28
N ALA A 29 9.76 3.46 3.38
CA ALA A 29 10.82 3.84 4.32
C ALA A 29 10.41 3.60 5.78
N ALA A 30 9.18 3.96 6.16
CA ALA A 30 8.66 3.71 7.49
C ALA A 30 8.53 2.21 7.80
N LEU A 31 7.98 1.43 6.86
CA LEU A 31 7.87 -0.03 6.99
C LEU A 31 9.24 -0.70 7.13
N SER A 32 10.22 -0.31 6.31
CA SER A 32 11.60 -0.78 6.43
C SER A 32 12.20 -0.46 7.79
N GLY A 33 11.95 0.75 8.32
CA GLY A 33 12.36 1.13 9.66
C GLY A 33 11.75 0.25 10.76
N VAL A 34 10.46 -0.09 10.64
CA VAL A 34 9.80 -1.03 11.56
C VAL A 34 10.43 -2.42 11.47
N PHE A 35 10.68 -2.95 10.27
CA PHE A 35 11.34 -4.26 10.11
C PHE A 35 12.74 -4.29 10.71
N LEU A 36 13.56 -3.26 10.43
CA LEU A 36 14.90 -3.14 10.99
C LEU A 36 14.87 -3.07 12.51
N THR A 37 13.98 -2.25 13.07
CA THR A 37 13.85 -2.07 14.52
C THR A 37 13.38 -3.37 15.17
N TRP A 38 12.36 -4.01 14.61
CA TRP A 38 11.85 -5.29 15.10
C TRP A 38 12.94 -6.36 15.10
N LEU A 39 13.70 -6.48 14.01
CA LEU A 39 14.77 -7.46 13.89
C LEU A 39 15.93 -7.14 14.83
N PHE A 40 16.29 -5.86 14.99
CA PHE A 40 17.32 -5.44 15.92
C PHE A 40 16.95 -5.80 17.36
N VAL A 41 15.75 -5.41 17.81
CA VAL A 41 15.24 -5.75 19.15
C VAL A 41 15.18 -7.26 19.34
N ALA A 42 14.75 -8.00 18.33
CA ALA A 42 14.65 -9.46 18.40
C ALA A 42 16.00 -10.18 18.57
N ASN A 43 17.09 -9.61 18.04
CA ASN A 43 18.42 -10.23 18.09
C ASN A 43 19.32 -9.66 19.19
N ARG A 44 19.06 -8.45 19.68
CA ARG A 44 19.95 -7.77 20.64
C ARG A 44 19.41 -7.73 22.06
N MET A 45 18.12 -8.00 22.28
CA MET A 45 17.52 -7.94 23.62
C MET A 45 16.90 -9.28 24.01
N PRO A 46 17.72 -10.28 24.42
CA PRO A 46 17.24 -11.59 24.84
C PRO A 46 16.33 -11.53 26.07
N GLU A 47 16.44 -10.49 26.90
CA GLU A 47 15.54 -10.26 28.04
C GLU A 47 14.07 -10.09 27.62
N LEU A 48 13.83 -9.64 26.39
CA LEU A 48 12.48 -9.50 25.82
C LEU A 48 11.93 -10.81 25.23
N GLU A 49 12.62 -11.96 25.36
CA GLU A 49 12.08 -13.25 24.92
C GLU A 49 10.77 -13.60 25.65
N ARG A 50 10.66 -13.24 26.93
CA ARG A 50 9.41 -13.38 27.71
C ARG A 50 8.25 -12.57 27.12
N PHE A 51 8.56 -11.51 26.39
CA PHE A 51 7.60 -10.62 25.71
C PHE A 51 7.60 -10.82 24.19
N ALA A 52 8.11 -11.95 23.68
CA ALA A 52 8.22 -12.19 22.24
C ALA A 52 6.86 -12.07 21.53
N TYR A 53 5.78 -12.55 22.16
CA TYR A 53 4.42 -12.37 21.64
C TYR A 53 4.05 -10.88 21.53
N LEU A 54 4.20 -10.12 22.62
CA LEU A 54 3.84 -8.70 22.66
C LEU A 54 4.64 -7.89 21.62
N ARG A 55 5.95 -8.12 21.53
CA ARG A 55 6.83 -7.48 20.54
C ARG A 55 6.37 -7.74 19.11
N ASN A 56 6.02 -9.00 18.80
CA ASN A 56 5.57 -9.37 17.46
C ASN A 56 4.19 -8.77 17.15
N VAL A 57 3.27 -8.75 18.12
CA VAL A 57 1.95 -8.11 17.97
C VAL A 57 2.11 -6.60 17.76
N THR A 58 2.98 -5.93 18.51
CA THR A 58 3.24 -4.49 18.33
C THR A 58 3.85 -4.18 16.97
N ALA A 59 4.78 -5.01 16.49
CA ALA A 59 5.37 -4.84 15.16
C ALA A 59 4.34 -5.08 14.06
N ALA A 60 3.51 -6.12 14.19
CA ALA A 60 2.42 -6.40 13.26
C ALA A 60 1.40 -5.24 13.23
N ALA A 61 1.01 -4.72 14.39
CA ALA A 61 0.12 -3.57 14.49
C ALA A 61 0.71 -2.32 13.82
N ALA A 62 2.01 -2.04 14.05
CA ALA A 62 2.69 -0.93 13.40
C ALA A 62 2.72 -1.09 11.87
N VAL A 63 3.01 -2.29 11.36
CA VAL A 63 2.94 -2.60 9.93
C VAL A 63 1.55 -2.35 9.38
N LEU A 64 0.49 -2.83 10.04
CA LEU A 64 -0.89 -2.63 9.60
C LEU A 64 -1.28 -1.15 9.53
N VAL A 65 -0.90 -0.36 10.54
CA VAL A 65 -1.15 1.08 10.59
C VAL A 65 -0.40 1.82 9.47
N LEU A 66 0.85 1.44 9.18
CA LEU A 66 1.60 2.06 8.09
C LEU A 66 1.07 1.63 6.72
N MET A 67 0.66 0.37 6.57
CA MET A 67 0.03 -0.13 5.34
C MET A 67 -1.32 0.51 5.05
N SER A 68 -2.04 1.03 6.05
CA SER A 68 -3.28 1.76 5.81
C SER A 68 -3.08 3.18 5.29
N LEU A 69 -1.85 3.72 5.31
CA LEU A 69 -1.58 5.10 4.84
C LEU A 69 -1.94 5.31 3.36
N PRO A 70 -1.47 4.49 2.40
CA PRO A 70 -1.88 4.65 1.00
C PRO A 70 -3.38 4.41 0.82
N VAL A 71 -3.96 3.49 1.62
CA VAL A 71 -5.38 3.16 1.57
C VAL A 71 -6.22 4.39 1.90
N TRP A 72 -5.99 5.00 3.06
CA TRP A 72 -6.71 6.21 3.48
C TRP A 72 -6.47 7.39 2.54
N ARG A 73 -5.23 7.56 2.05
CA ARG A 73 -4.88 8.69 1.19
C ARG A 73 -5.54 8.63 -0.18
N PHE A 74 -5.78 7.42 -0.70
CA PHE A 74 -6.25 7.19 -2.07
C PHE A 74 -7.54 6.36 -2.15
N LEU A 75 -8.41 6.40 -1.12
CA LEU A 75 -9.69 5.67 -1.09
C LEU A 75 -10.58 5.88 -2.32
N ILE A 76 -10.49 7.04 -2.97
CA ILE A 76 -11.31 7.43 -4.13
C ILE A 76 -10.54 7.22 -5.46
N SER A 77 -9.28 6.79 -5.39
CA SER A 77 -8.37 6.63 -6.53
C SER A 77 -7.67 5.28 -6.44
N PRO A 78 -8.39 4.17 -6.72
CA PRO A 78 -7.89 2.80 -6.53
C PRO A 78 -6.57 2.53 -7.26
N GLY A 79 -6.39 3.10 -8.46
CA GLY A 79 -5.13 2.99 -9.19
C GLY A 79 -3.94 3.62 -8.47
N GLN A 80 -4.11 4.83 -7.91
CA GLN A 80 -3.05 5.49 -7.14
C GLN A 80 -2.79 4.77 -5.82
N MET A 81 -3.83 4.24 -5.18
CA MET A 81 -3.69 3.41 -3.98
C MET A 81 -2.84 2.16 -4.26
N PHE A 82 -3.11 1.46 -5.36
CA PHE A 82 -2.35 0.28 -5.74
C PHE A 82 -0.89 0.62 -6.04
N VAL A 83 -0.64 1.63 -6.87
CA VAL A 83 0.73 2.03 -7.24
C VAL A 83 1.52 2.53 -6.04
N SER A 84 0.93 3.37 -5.19
CA SER A 84 1.59 3.84 -3.96
C SER A 84 1.84 2.69 -2.97
N GLY A 85 0.85 1.81 -2.79
CA GLY A 85 0.94 0.67 -1.88
C GLY A 85 1.97 -0.36 -2.32
N ILE A 86 1.94 -0.77 -3.60
CA ILE A 86 2.91 -1.72 -4.15
C ILE A 86 4.33 -1.15 -4.11
N LEU A 87 4.51 0.15 -4.39
CA LEU A 87 5.82 0.79 -4.32
C LEU A 87 6.38 0.77 -2.89
N GLY A 88 5.58 1.18 -1.92
CA GLY A 88 5.98 1.14 -0.52
C GLY A 88 6.29 -0.27 -0.04
N TRP A 89 5.45 -1.24 -0.42
CA TRP A 89 5.65 -2.63 -0.06
C TRP A 89 6.86 -3.28 -0.74
N ALA A 90 7.13 -2.91 -2.00
CA ALA A 90 8.31 -3.36 -2.74
C ALA A 90 9.60 -2.86 -2.05
N LEU A 91 9.64 -1.61 -1.61
CA LEU A 91 10.77 -1.07 -0.86
C LEU A 91 11.00 -1.82 0.46
N ALA A 92 9.91 -2.09 1.19
CA ALA A 92 9.97 -2.87 2.43
C ALA A 92 10.44 -4.32 2.17
N SER A 93 9.95 -4.95 1.11
CA SER A 93 10.34 -6.31 0.71
C SER A 93 11.79 -6.39 0.24
N LEU A 94 12.28 -5.35 -0.46
CA LEU A 94 13.68 -5.23 -0.83
C LEU A 94 14.57 -5.07 0.40
N CYS A 95 14.16 -4.26 1.38
CA CYS A 95 14.85 -4.16 2.65
C CYS A 95 14.86 -5.52 3.38
N TYR A 96 13.74 -6.24 3.39
CA TYR A 96 13.66 -7.58 3.98
C TYR A 96 14.60 -8.57 3.27
N PHE A 97 14.66 -8.56 1.94
CA PHE A 97 15.60 -9.37 1.17
C PHE A 97 17.06 -9.10 1.56
N LEU A 98 17.44 -7.83 1.73
CA LEU A 98 18.79 -7.48 2.22
C LEU A 98 19.06 -7.99 3.64
N LEU A 99 18.02 -8.04 4.49
CA LEU A 99 18.13 -8.57 5.85
C LEU A 99 18.24 -10.10 5.86
N GLU A 100 17.60 -10.82 4.93
CA GLU A 100 17.75 -12.27 4.80
C GLU A 100 19.20 -12.69 4.61
N ILE A 101 19.96 -11.94 3.79
CA ILE A 101 21.40 -12.19 3.56
C ILE A 101 22.18 -12.20 4.89
N ARG A 102 21.81 -11.33 5.83
CA ARG A 102 22.48 -11.24 7.14
C ARG A 102 21.89 -12.18 8.19
N PHE A 103 20.61 -12.54 8.05
CA PHE A 103 19.84 -13.33 9.00
C PHE A 103 19.08 -14.46 8.28
N PRO A 104 19.76 -15.56 7.92
CA PRO A 104 19.18 -16.65 7.11
C PRO A 104 18.00 -17.37 7.80
N ARG A 105 17.80 -17.21 9.11
CA ARG A 105 16.62 -17.70 9.82
C ARG A 105 15.30 -17.04 9.36
N LEU A 106 15.37 -15.87 8.69
CA LEU A 106 14.20 -15.19 8.11
C LEU A 106 13.66 -15.94 6.88
N GLU A 107 14.57 -16.33 5.97
CA GLU A 107 14.24 -17.05 4.74
C GLU A 107 13.53 -18.38 5.05
N ASN A 108 14.02 -19.12 6.04
CA ASN A 108 13.42 -20.39 6.48
C ASN A 108 11.98 -20.26 7.01
N ARG A 109 11.56 -19.07 7.46
CA ARG A 109 10.19 -18.83 7.91
C ARG A 109 9.31 -18.32 6.79
N MET A 110 9.77 -17.30 6.07
CA MET A 110 9.04 -16.69 4.97
C MET A 110 10.01 -15.87 4.12
N GLY A 111 10.27 -16.35 2.90
CA GLY A 111 11.17 -15.69 1.95
C GLY A 111 10.69 -14.30 1.52
N ALA A 112 11.61 -13.40 1.14
CA ALA A 112 11.28 -12.04 0.70
C ALA A 112 10.26 -12.01 -0.45
N LEU A 113 10.32 -12.97 -1.37
CA LEU A 113 9.35 -13.08 -2.46
C LEU A 113 7.93 -13.38 -1.95
N HIS A 114 7.80 -14.20 -0.91
CA HIS A 114 6.51 -14.47 -0.28
C HIS A 114 5.97 -13.22 0.42
N ILE A 115 6.85 -12.46 1.10
CA ILE A 115 6.47 -11.17 1.68
C ILE A 115 6.01 -10.20 0.60
N PHE A 116 6.75 -10.08 -0.50
CA PHE A 116 6.36 -9.23 -1.62
C PHE A 116 4.98 -9.62 -2.17
N MET A 117 4.76 -10.91 -2.43
CA MET A 117 3.48 -11.44 -2.90
C MET A 117 2.33 -11.14 -1.93
N LEU A 118 2.56 -11.25 -0.62
CA LEU A 118 1.55 -10.96 0.41
C LEU A 118 1.02 -9.52 0.27
N GLY A 119 1.91 -8.54 0.18
CA GLY A 119 1.47 -7.15 0.02
C GLY A 119 0.93 -6.84 -1.37
N ALA A 120 1.44 -7.48 -2.42
CA ALA A 120 0.91 -7.35 -3.78
C ALA A 120 -0.56 -7.81 -3.85
N ILE A 121 -0.86 -8.97 -3.27
CA ILE A 121 -2.21 -9.50 -3.16
C ILE A 121 -3.06 -8.59 -2.28
N ALA A 122 -2.56 -8.15 -1.12
CA ALA A 122 -3.31 -7.30 -0.20
C ALA A 122 -3.72 -5.96 -0.84
N TYR A 123 -2.78 -5.21 -1.41
CA TYR A 123 -3.08 -3.94 -2.08
C TYR A 123 -3.90 -4.14 -3.36
N GLY A 124 -3.66 -5.23 -4.10
CA GLY A 124 -4.47 -5.60 -5.27
C GLY A 124 -5.94 -5.80 -4.89
N PHE A 125 -6.19 -6.62 -3.87
CA PHE A 125 -7.54 -6.90 -3.37
C PHE A 125 -8.24 -5.63 -2.86
N LEU A 126 -7.55 -4.83 -2.03
CA LEU A 126 -8.10 -3.56 -1.53
C LEU A 126 -8.41 -2.60 -2.67
N SER A 127 -7.56 -2.54 -3.70
CA SER A 127 -7.77 -1.69 -4.88
C SER A 127 -8.99 -2.08 -5.68
N VAL A 128 -9.16 -3.38 -5.93
CA VAL A 128 -10.36 -3.91 -6.58
C VAL A 128 -11.60 -3.60 -5.76
N LEU A 129 -11.56 -3.78 -4.43
CA LEU A 129 -12.69 -3.46 -3.56
C LEU A 129 -13.05 -1.97 -3.59
N ALA A 130 -12.05 -1.09 -3.49
CA ALA A 130 -12.25 0.36 -3.59
C ALA A 130 -12.82 0.77 -4.95
N TRP A 131 -12.37 0.13 -6.02
CA TRP A 131 -12.90 0.33 -7.37
C TRP A 131 -14.36 -0.12 -7.49
N VAL A 132 -14.72 -1.31 -6.99
CA VAL A 132 -16.11 -1.79 -6.97
C VAL A 132 -17.02 -0.84 -6.18
N VAL A 133 -16.59 -0.40 -5.00
CA VAL A 133 -17.34 0.59 -4.21
C VAL A 133 -17.52 1.91 -4.97
N SER A 134 -16.50 2.34 -5.73
CA SER A 134 -16.60 3.54 -6.57
C SER A 134 -17.66 3.40 -7.68
N ILE A 135 -17.74 2.23 -8.33
CA ILE A 135 -18.77 1.92 -9.34
C ILE A 135 -20.16 1.92 -8.70
N LEU A 136 -20.32 1.25 -7.56
CA LEU A 136 -21.61 1.19 -6.86
C LEU A 136 -22.09 2.58 -6.44
N ARG A 137 -21.19 3.45 -5.98
CA ARG A 137 -21.53 4.84 -5.65
C ARG A 137 -21.94 5.64 -6.90
N LEU A 138 -21.28 5.42 -8.02
CA LEU A 138 -21.61 6.09 -9.29
C LEU A 138 -22.99 5.64 -9.80
N ALA A 139 -23.26 4.34 -9.79
CA ALA A 139 -24.54 3.77 -10.20
C ALA A 139 -25.71 4.25 -9.32
N ARG A 140 -25.49 4.45 -8.02
CA ARG A 140 -26.49 5.04 -7.11
C ARG A 140 -26.78 6.51 -7.39
N ARG A 141 -25.79 7.27 -7.85
CA ARG A 141 -25.93 8.71 -8.16
C ARG A 141 -26.56 8.96 -9.52
N HIS A 142 -26.40 8.03 -10.46
CA HIS A 142 -27.05 8.05 -11.77
C HIS A 142 -27.93 6.81 -11.91
N PRO A 143 -29.08 6.75 -11.21
CA PRO A 143 -30.08 5.72 -11.51
C PRO A 143 -30.42 5.84 -13.00
N VAL A 144 -30.41 4.72 -13.71
CA VAL A 144 -30.68 4.60 -15.15
C VAL A 144 -32.13 5.02 -15.44
N ALA A 145 -32.42 6.31 -15.37
CA ALA A 145 -33.75 6.89 -15.55
C ALA A 145 -34.01 7.35 -17.00
N ALA A 146 -33.04 7.19 -17.90
CA ALA A 146 -33.11 7.74 -19.26
C ALA A 146 -33.36 6.71 -20.38
N ALA A 147 -33.68 5.44 -20.07
CA ALA A 147 -33.87 4.41 -21.11
C ALA A 147 -35.34 4.13 -21.48
N ARG A 148 -36.33 4.78 -20.85
CA ARG A 148 -37.77 4.48 -21.05
C ARG A 148 -38.62 5.62 -21.66
N ARG A 149 -37.99 6.58 -22.36
CA ARG A 149 -38.71 7.68 -23.05
C ARG A 149 -38.19 7.97 -24.45
N ARG A 150 -37.95 6.94 -25.25
CA ARG A 150 -37.87 7.05 -26.72
C ARG A 150 -38.69 5.93 -27.35
N GLY A 151 -40.02 6.06 -27.25
CA GLY A 151 -40.90 5.64 -28.34
C GLY A 151 -40.84 6.74 -29.41
N PRO A 152 -40.72 6.35 -30.67
CA PRO A 152 -41.89 6.36 -31.54
C PRO A 152 -42.41 4.96 -31.88
#